data_AF-A0A954ZSV8-F1
#
_entry.id   AF-A0A954ZSV8-F1
#
_cell.length_a   1.000
_cell.length_b   1.000
_cell.length_c   1.000
_cell.angle_alpha   90.00
_cell.angle_beta   90.00
_cell.angle_gamma   90.00
#
_symmetry.space_group_name_H-M   'P 1'
#
loop_
_entity.id
_entity.type
_entity.pdbx_description
1 polymer ?
#
loop_
_entity_poly.entity_id
_entity_poly.type
_entity_poly.pdbx_seq_one_letter_code
_entity_poly.pdbx_strand_id
1 'polypeptide(L)'
;MPIELTRNAPSLEHTRVIADDLAAVLRRGDVVRLEGEMGAGKTTFVRLLAQNYGVAPDAVSSPTFVIMNIYGEDDGEHPTIAHLDCYRLGDESELDALGWDRIIDGDAIVLIEWPERIDDSIPADALRINIDHVDETSRRFRFSIPEHWQERAGFDAIRPRPDTTCPVTGQPVSGDCLTWPFASERARLADLNAWFNEEHVISRPIEQADLEQGE
;
A
#
# COMPACT_ATOMS: atom_id res chain seq x y z
N MET A 1 3.57 3.86 22.20
CA MET A 1 4.74 4.18 21.33
C MET A 1 4.45 3.63 19.94
N PRO A 2 4.91 4.27 18.84
CA PRO A 2 4.63 3.75 17.50
C PRO A 2 5.23 2.35 17.31
N ILE A 3 4.58 1.55 16.47
CA ILE A 3 5.04 0.23 16.04
C ILE A 3 5.96 0.43 14.85
N GLU A 4 7.23 0.07 15.03
CA GLU A 4 8.25 0.18 13.98
C GLU A 4 8.35 -1.15 13.20
N LEU A 5 8.15 -1.10 11.89
CA LEU A 5 8.26 -2.27 11.00
C LEU A 5 9.17 -1.96 9.81
N THR A 6 9.78 -3.00 9.24
CA THR A 6 10.59 -2.87 8.03
C THR A 6 10.26 -3.99 7.06
N ARG A 7 10.03 -3.64 5.78
CA ARG A 7 9.83 -4.59 4.69
C ARG A 7 10.77 -4.29 3.54
N ASN A 8 11.31 -5.33 2.92
CA ASN A 8 12.07 -5.16 1.69
C ASN A 8 11.16 -5.40 0.50
N ALA A 9 11.40 -4.64 -0.56
CA ALA A 9 10.73 -4.78 -1.84
C ALA A 9 11.79 -4.94 -2.93
N PRO A 10 12.27 -6.19 -3.19
CA PRO A 10 13.28 -6.46 -4.21
C PRO A 10 12.86 -6.08 -5.65
N SER A 11 11.58 -5.83 -5.88
CA SER A 11 11.06 -5.41 -7.19
C SER A 11 9.76 -4.62 -7.04
N LEU A 12 9.29 -4.04 -8.15
CA LEU A 12 8.01 -3.32 -8.20
C LEU A 12 6.82 -4.19 -7.77
N GLU A 13 6.84 -5.50 -8.06
CA GLU A 13 5.79 -6.43 -7.65
C GLU A 13 5.72 -6.55 -6.12
N HIS A 14 6.85 -6.48 -5.43
CA HIS A 14 6.88 -6.48 -3.96
C HIS A 14 6.38 -5.15 -3.40
N THR A 15 6.68 -4.03 -4.06
CA THR A 15 6.09 -2.74 -3.70
C THR A 15 4.57 -2.77 -3.83
N ARG A 16 4.02 -3.47 -4.85
CA ARG A 16 2.57 -3.67 -4.98
C ARG A 16 2.01 -4.46 -3.81
N VAL A 17 2.61 -5.60 -3.46
CA VAL A 17 2.19 -6.40 -2.29
C VAL A 17 2.17 -5.55 -1.02
N ILE A 18 3.19 -4.70 -0.79
CA ILE A 18 3.21 -3.80 0.37
C ILE A 18 2.07 -2.77 0.30
N ALA A 19 1.75 -2.24 -0.88
CA ALA A 19 0.65 -1.31 -1.06
C ALA A 19 -0.71 -1.99 -0.82
N ASP A 20 -0.91 -3.21 -1.32
CA ASP A 20 -2.13 -4.00 -1.12
C ASP A 20 -2.31 -4.36 0.37
N ASP A 21 -1.23 -4.81 1.03
CA ASP A 21 -1.22 -5.12 2.46
C ASP A 21 -1.53 -3.86 3.30
N LEU A 22 -1.05 -2.68 2.90
CA LEU A 22 -1.38 -1.41 3.57
C LEU A 22 -2.84 -1.00 3.32
N ALA A 23 -3.35 -1.15 2.09
CA ALA A 23 -4.74 -0.82 1.75
C ALA A 23 -5.74 -1.60 2.61
N ALA A 24 -5.44 -2.86 2.95
CA ALA A 24 -6.28 -3.68 3.82
C ALA A 24 -6.39 -3.17 5.28
N VAL A 25 -5.51 -2.26 5.70
CA VAL A 25 -5.43 -1.72 7.07
C VAL A 25 -5.92 -0.28 7.18
N LEU A 26 -5.79 0.47 6.08
CA LEU A 26 -6.19 1.86 6.01
C LEU A 26 -7.71 2.00 6.20
N ARG A 27 -8.08 3.12 6.82
CA ARG A 27 -9.45 3.54 7.08
C ARG A 27 -9.63 4.96 6.58
N ARG A 28 -10.90 5.34 6.43
CA ARG A 28 -11.32 6.72 6.15
C ARG A 28 -10.67 7.70 7.14
N GLY A 29 -10.21 8.83 6.63
CA GLY A 29 -9.52 9.87 7.43
C GLY A 29 -8.08 9.56 7.80
N ASP A 30 -7.52 8.40 7.41
CA ASP A 30 -6.12 8.12 7.70
C ASP A 30 -5.18 9.04 6.91
N VAL A 31 -4.10 9.45 7.59
CA VAL A 31 -3.04 10.27 7.02
C VAL A 31 -1.76 9.46 6.93
N VAL A 32 -1.15 9.45 5.74
CA VAL A 32 0.08 8.73 5.44
C VAL A 32 1.14 9.71 4.94
N ARG A 33 2.25 9.74 5.67
CA ARG A 33 3.45 10.52 5.38
C ARG A 33 4.42 9.66 4.59
N LEU A 34 4.75 10.10 3.37
CA LEU A 34 5.66 9.42 2.45
C LEU A 34 6.98 10.19 2.36
N GLU A 35 8.00 9.63 3.00
CA GLU A 35 9.34 10.17 3.06
C GLU A 35 10.30 9.34 2.21
N GLY A 36 11.36 9.96 1.72
CA GLY A 36 12.40 9.31 0.93
C GLY A 36 12.98 10.25 -0.12
N GLU A 37 14.15 9.92 -0.63
CA GLU A 37 14.85 10.75 -1.62
C GLU A 37 14.06 10.87 -2.94
N MET A 38 14.50 11.79 -3.81
CA MET A 38 13.96 11.89 -5.16
C MET A 38 14.15 10.55 -5.90
N GLY A 39 13.08 10.09 -6.56
CA GLY A 39 13.10 8.80 -7.25
C GLY A 39 12.97 7.56 -6.35
N ALA A 40 12.82 7.70 -5.03
CA ALA A 40 12.61 6.56 -4.12
C ALA A 40 11.37 5.72 -4.47
N GLY A 41 10.42 6.30 -5.21
CA GLY A 41 9.22 5.60 -5.67
C GLY A 41 7.95 5.99 -4.92
N LYS A 42 7.95 7.11 -4.18
CA LYS A 42 6.79 7.64 -3.45
C LYS A 42 5.51 7.72 -4.31
N THR A 43 5.54 8.45 -5.44
CA THR A 43 4.40 8.50 -6.37
C THR A 43 4.01 7.13 -6.95
N THR A 44 5.00 6.26 -7.15
CA THR A 44 4.74 4.90 -7.64
C THR A 44 3.99 4.08 -6.58
N PHE A 45 4.36 4.23 -5.32
CA PHE A 45 3.65 3.64 -4.19
C PHE A 45 2.22 4.19 -4.07
N VAL A 46 2.02 5.51 -4.17
CA VAL A 46 0.68 6.13 -4.19
C VAL A 46 -0.19 5.54 -5.29
N ARG A 47 0.36 5.42 -6.51
CA ARG A 47 -0.36 4.83 -7.65
C ARG A 47 -0.72 3.36 -7.44
N LEU A 48 0.14 2.57 -6.82
CA LEU A 48 -0.15 1.17 -6.50
C LEU A 48 -1.21 1.07 -5.40
N LEU A 49 -1.11 1.92 -4.37
CA LEU A 49 -2.07 1.97 -3.27
C LEU A 49 -3.46 2.37 -3.76
N ALA A 50 -3.56 3.41 -4.58
CA ALA A 50 -4.83 3.94 -5.08
C ALA A 50 -5.62 2.93 -5.94
N GLN A 51 -4.94 1.98 -6.60
CA GLN A 51 -5.62 0.92 -7.36
C GLN A 51 -6.50 0.02 -6.49
N ASN A 52 -6.17 -0.13 -5.21
CA ASN A 52 -6.99 -0.89 -4.25
C ASN A 52 -8.31 -0.18 -3.90
N TYR A 53 -8.48 1.07 -4.33
CA TYR A 53 -9.67 1.90 -4.12
C TYR A 53 -10.37 2.25 -5.45
N GLY A 54 -10.20 1.41 -6.48
CA GLY A 54 -10.85 1.58 -7.78
C GLY A 54 -10.28 2.70 -8.66
N VAL A 55 -9.17 3.34 -8.26
CA VAL A 55 -8.55 4.40 -9.06
C VAL A 55 -7.73 3.79 -10.20
N ALA A 56 -8.00 4.22 -11.43
CA ALA A 56 -7.25 3.79 -12.61
C ALA A 56 -5.75 4.18 -12.48
N PRO A 57 -4.81 3.28 -12.83
CA PRO A 57 -3.38 3.54 -12.64
C PRO A 57 -2.86 4.80 -13.36
N ASP A 58 -3.44 5.13 -14.52
CA ASP A 58 -3.08 6.27 -15.35
C ASP A 58 -3.69 7.59 -14.87
N ALA A 59 -4.67 7.56 -13.96
CA ALA A 59 -5.21 8.76 -13.31
C ALA A 59 -4.25 9.32 -12.24
N VAL A 60 -3.36 8.49 -11.68
CA VAL A 60 -2.43 8.90 -10.63
C VAL A 60 -1.11 9.38 -11.22
N SER A 61 -0.77 10.63 -10.93
CA SER A 61 0.49 11.26 -11.29
C SER A 61 0.98 12.15 -10.15
N SER A 62 2.29 12.44 -10.12
CA SER A 62 2.85 13.29 -9.07
C SER A 62 2.29 14.72 -9.19
N PRO A 63 1.65 15.26 -8.13
CA PRO A 63 1.05 16.58 -8.16
C PRO A 63 2.08 17.71 -7.99
N THR A 64 3.37 17.52 -8.30
CA THR A 64 4.43 18.52 -8.02
C THR A 64 4.15 19.96 -8.49
N PHE A 65 3.33 20.17 -9.52
CA PHE A 65 2.95 21.52 -9.98
C PHE A 65 1.60 22.02 -9.46
N VAL A 66 0.66 21.12 -9.21
CA VAL A 66 -0.68 21.44 -8.70
C VAL A 66 -0.78 21.32 -7.18
N ILE A 67 0.30 20.83 -6.55
CA ILE A 67 0.52 20.55 -5.13
C ILE A 67 -0.38 19.41 -4.61
N MET A 68 -1.63 19.34 -5.05
CA MET A 68 -2.58 18.34 -4.63
C MET A 68 -3.44 17.82 -5.78
N ASN A 69 -3.69 16.52 -5.79
CA ASN A 69 -4.66 15.85 -6.63
C ASN A 69 -5.66 15.07 -5.75
N ILE A 70 -6.91 14.99 -6.21
CA ILE A 70 -7.95 14.17 -5.61
C ILE A 70 -8.29 13.04 -6.58
N TYR A 71 -8.35 11.80 -6.09
CA TYR A 71 -8.63 10.61 -6.87
C TYR A 71 -9.79 9.80 -6.32
N GLY A 72 -10.55 9.21 -7.23
CA GLY A 72 -11.76 8.46 -6.90
C GLY A 72 -12.90 9.38 -6.46
N GLU A 73 -14.09 8.82 -6.39
CA GLU A 73 -15.25 9.43 -5.75
C GLU A 73 -15.63 8.55 -4.56
N ASP A 74 -16.14 9.16 -3.49
CA ASP A 74 -16.65 8.39 -2.37
C ASP A 74 -17.96 7.70 -2.76
N ASP A 75 -17.91 6.38 -2.91
CA ASP A 75 -19.06 5.54 -3.26
C ASP A 75 -19.62 4.75 -2.06
N GLY A 76 -19.14 5.06 -0.85
CA GLY A 76 -19.46 4.34 0.38
C GLY A 76 -18.54 3.16 0.66
N GLU A 77 -18.10 2.42 -0.35
CA GLU A 77 -17.15 1.31 -0.23
C GLU A 77 -15.71 1.83 -0.19
N HIS A 78 -15.35 2.72 -1.11
CA HIS A 78 -14.03 3.30 -1.24
C HIS A 78 -14.04 4.80 -0.89
N PRO A 79 -13.20 5.26 0.06
CA PRO A 79 -13.02 6.69 0.26
C PRO A 79 -12.26 7.34 -0.89
N THR A 80 -12.48 8.64 -1.04
CA THR A 80 -11.63 9.49 -1.87
C THR A 80 -10.19 9.49 -1.36
N ILE A 81 -9.22 9.60 -2.28
CA ILE A 81 -7.80 9.74 -1.96
C ILE A 81 -7.37 11.18 -2.25
N ALA A 82 -6.81 11.86 -1.24
CA ALA A 82 -6.14 13.14 -1.41
C ALA A 82 -4.62 12.90 -1.45
N HIS A 83 -3.99 13.24 -2.56
CA HIS A 83 -2.56 13.07 -2.77
C HIS A 83 -1.88 14.43 -2.87
N LEU A 84 -0.96 14.70 -1.95
CA LEU A 84 -0.20 15.95 -1.87
C LEU A 84 1.28 15.66 -2.14
N ASP A 85 1.93 16.56 -2.91
CA ASP A 85 3.37 16.61 -3.08
C ASP A 85 3.86 17.99 -2.63
N CYS A 86 4.40 18.02 -1.41
CA CYS A 86 4.80 19.24 -0.74
C CYS A 86 6.20 19.73 -1.12
N TYR A 87 6.91 19.05 -2.03
CA TYR A 87 8.30 19.37 -2.39
C TYR A 87 8.53 20.84 -2.76
N ARG A 88 7.52 21.47 -3.38
CA ARG A 88 7.56 22.86 -3.86
C ARG A 88 6.85 23.87 -2.97
N LEU A 89 6.18 23.44 -1.90
CA LEU A 89 5.60 24.37 -0.94
C LEU A 89 6.72 25.16 -0.27
N GLY A 90 6.55 26.48 -0.22
CA GLY A 90 7.46 27.37 0.51
C GLY A 90 7.29 27.19 2.01
N ASP A 91 6.04 27.32 2.47
CA ASP A 91 5.63 27.13 3.86
C ASP A 91 4.16 26.67 3.97
N GLU A 92 3.73 26.37 5.20
CA GLU A 92 2.38 25.88 5.51
C GLU A 92 1.25 26.89 5.21
N SER A 93 1.52 28.19 5.10
CA SER A 93 0.46 29.18 4.83
C SER A 93 -0.17 29.02 3.44
N GLU A 94 0.52 28.34 2.52
CA GLU A 94 0.00 27.99 1.21
C GLU A 94 -1.07 26.87 1.28
N LEU A 95 -1.14 26.11 2.37
CA LEU A 95 -2.13 25.04 2.58
C LEU A 95 -3.56 25.58 2.74
N ASP A 96 -3.72 26.76 3.32
CA ASP A 96 -5.03 27.40 3.51
C ASP A 96 -5.76 27.58 2.18
N ALA A 97 -5.02 27.99 1.14
CA ALA A 97 -5.56 28.19 -0.20
C ALA A 97 -6.00 26.88 -0.87
N LEU A 98 -5.44 25.74 -0.44
CA LEU A 98 -5.81 24.39 -0.89
C LEU A 98 -7.00 23.82 -0.13
N GLY A 99 -7.49 24.51 0.90
CA GLY A 99 -8.56 24.03 1.76
C GLY A 99 -8.14 22.85 2.65
N TRP A 100 -6.86 22.85 3.07
CA TRP A 100 -6.23 21.77 3.83
C TRP A 100 -7.04 21.33 5.06
N ASP A 101 -7.55 22.26 5.86
CA ASP A 101 -8.36 21.94 7.06
C ASP A 101 -9.53 20.99 6.75
N ARG A 102 -10.20 21.19 5.60
CA ARG A 102 -11.34 20.34 5.21
C ARG A 102 -10.92 18.94 4.77
N ILE A 103 -9.69 18.81 4.30
CA ILE A 103 -9.15 17.55 3.77
C ILE A 103 -8.65 16.71 4.93
N ILE A 104 -7.91 17.34 5.86
CA ILE A 104 -7.35 16.66 7.02
C ILE A 104 -8.42 16.26 8.04
N ASP A 105 -9.48 17.06 8.19
CA ASP A 105 -10.63 16.75 9.04
C ASP A 105 -11.71 15.90 8.32
N GLY A 106 -11.48 15.56 7.05
CA GLY A 106 -12.42 14.82 6.21
C GLY A 106 -12.26 13.30 6.29
N ASP A 107 -13.08 12.58 5.51
CA ASP A 107 -13.04 11.11 5.42
C ASP A 107 -12.07 10.58 4.36
N ALA A 108 -11.36 11.47 3.64
CA ALA A 108 -10.42 11.07 2.62
C ALA A 108 -9.21 10.36 3.22
N ILE A 109 -8.61 9.42 2.47
CA ILE A 109 -7.27 8.94 2.79
C ILE A 109 -6.27 9.96 2.24
N VAL A 110 -5.44 10.51 3.11
CA VAL A 110 -4.50 11.58 2.77
C VAL A 110 -3.10 11.02 2.63
N LEU A 111 -2.49 11.16 1.45
CA LEU A 111 -1.15 10.68 1.12
C LEU A 111 -0.25 11.88 0.84
N ILE A 112 0.81 12.06 1.61
CA ILE A 112 1.63 13.28 1.59
C ILE A 112 3.08 12.91 1.25
N GLU A 113 3.54 13.28 0.07
CA GLU A 113 4.96 13.25 -0.27
C GLU A 113 5.67 14.50 0.27
N TRP A 114 6.90 14.30 0.77
CA TRP A 114 7.73 15.36 1.38
C TRP A 114 7.03 16.09 2.55
N PRO A 115 6.50 15.33 3.54
CA PRO A 115 5.69 15.86 4.63
C PRO A 115 6.43 16.84 5.53
N GLU A 116 7.77 16.85 5.53
CA GLU A 116 8.58 17.73 6.37
C GLU A 116 8.39 19.22 6.07
N ARG A 117 7.81 19.57 4.93
CA ARG A 117 7.48 20.96 4.57
C ARG A 117 6.28 21.51 5.31
N ILE A 118 5.46 20.63 5.87
CA ILE A 118 4.18 20.96 6.53
C ILE A 118 4.02 20.17 7.83
N ASP A 119 5.14 19.86 8.49
CA ASP A 119 5.18 18.93 9.64
C ASP A 119 4.21 19.32 10.76
N ASP A 120 4.14 20.61 11.08
CA ASP A 120 3.29 21.18 12.12
C ASP A 120 1.79 21.12 11.77
N SER A 121 1.46 20.98 10.49
CA SER A 121 0.09 20.89 9.96
C SER A 121 -0.41 19.45 9.79
N ILE A 122 0.42 18.44 10.09
CA ILE A 122 0.05 17.01 9.98
C ILE A 122 -0.27 16.44 11.37
N PRO A 123 -1.34 15.64 11.53
CA PRO A 123 -1.65 14.97 12.79
C PRO A 123 -0.50 14.11 13.31
N ALA A 124 -0.27 14.19 14.62
CA ALA A 124 0.82 13.45 15.28
C ALA A 124 0.64 11.91 15.23
N ASP A 125 -0.59 11.45 14.98
CA ASP A 125 -0.97 10.06 14.83
C ASP A 125 -1.04 9.62 13.36
N ALA A 126 -0.45 10.37 12.42
CA ALA A 126 -0.29 9.93 11.05
C ALA A 126 0.70 8.75 10.93
N LEU A 127 0.43 7.82 10.00
CA LEU A 127 1.39 6.79 9.62
C LEU A 127 2.59 7.42 8.92
N ARG A 128 3.81 7.10 9.33
CA ARG A 128 5.02 7.44 8.58
C ARG A 128 5.57 6.25 7.82
N ILE A 129 5.87 6.45 6.55
CA ILE A 129 6.54 5.50 5.67
C ILE A 129 7.77 6.17 5.08
N ASN A 130 8.94 5.62 5.37
CA ASN A 130 10.18 6.02 4.75
C ASN A 130 10.60 4.97 3.71
N ILE A 131 10.84 5.42 2.48
CA ILE A 131 11.21 4.58 1.34
C ILE A 131 12.67 4.85 0.97
N ASP A 132 13.53 3.86 1.22
CA ASP A 132 14.96 3.92 0.89
C ASP A 132 15.28 3.17 -0.40
N HIS A 133 16.23 3.69 -1.19
CA HIS A 133 16.89 2.93 -2.25
C HIS A 133 17.85 1.91 -1.64
N VAL A 134 17.73 0.64 -2.06
CA VAL A 134 18.70 -0.40 -1.72
C VAL A 134 19.64 -0.65 -2.90
N ASP A 135 19.05 -0.80 -4.09
CA ASP A 135 19.73 -0.90 -5.37
C ASP A 135 18.82 -0.40 -6.51
N GLU A 136 19.18 -0.65 -7.76
CA GLU A 136 18.43 -0.21 -8.94
C GLU A 136 16.95 -0.62 -8.90
N THR A 137 16.66 -1.84 -8.44
CA THR A 137 15.33 -2.44 -8.46
C THR A 137 14.69 -2.58 -7.09
N SER A 138 15.50 -2.58 -6.04
CA SER A 138 15.08 -2.87 -4.68
C SER A 138 14.85 -1.61 -3.87
N ARG A 139 13.80 -1.63 -3.05
CA ARG A 139 13.45 -0.60 -2.07
C ARG A 139 13.34 -1.21 -0.68
N ARG A 140 13.52 -0.39 0.34
CA ARG A 140 13.20 -0.73 1.73
C ARG A 140 12.17 0.22 2.27
N PHE A 141 11.08 -0.32 2.80
CA PHE A 141 10.01 0.43 3.44
C PHE A 141 10.18 0.31 4.96
N ARG A 142 10.29 1.46 5.64
CA ARG A 142 10.28 1.56 7.10
C ARG A 142 9.00 2.25 7.53
N PHE A 143 8.23 1.59 8.37
CA PHE A 143 6.94 2.08 8.86
C PHE A 143 7.07 2.47 10.33
N SER A 144 6.61 3.65 10.68
CA SER A 144 6.35 4.07 12.06
C SER A 144 4.84 4.24 12.19
N ILE A 145 4.18 3.19 12.69
CA ILE A 145 2.73 3.04 12.67
C ILE A 145 2.16 3.45 14.04
N PRO A 146 1.05 4.21 14.10
CA PRO A 146 0.39 4.49 15.37
C PRO A 146 -0.02 3.21 16.09
N GLU A 147 0.25 3.13 17.40
CA GLU A 147 0.05 1.90 18.19
C GLU A 147 -1.37 1.34 18.10
N HIS A 148 -2.36 2.24 18.09
CA HIS A 148 -3.78 1.87 18.04
C HIS A 148 -4.18 1.19 16.72
N TRP A 149 -3.34 1.22 15.67
CA TRP A 149 -3.63 0.51 14.43
C TRP A 149 -3.56 -1.01 14.59
N GLN A 150 -2.88 -1.52 15.63
CA GLN A 150 -2.77 -2.95 15.89
C GLN A 150 -4.13 -3.66 16.07
N GLU A 151 -5.17 -2.91 16.41
CA GLU A 151 -6.53 -3.41 16.63
C GLU A 151 -7.37 -3.43 15.34
N ARG A 152 -6.82 -2.94 14.23
CA ARG A 152 -7.51 -2.89 12.95
C ARG A 152 -7.54 -4.26 12.29
N ALA A 153 -8.68 -4.58 11.67
CA ALA A 153 -8.77 -5.73 10.77
C ALA A 153 -7.69 -5.60 9.69
N GLY A 154 -7.05 -6.72 9.33
CA GLY A 154 -5.98 -6.74 8.33
C GLY A 154 -4.60 -6.29 8.83
N PHE A 155 -4.46 -5.79 10.08
CA PHE A 155 -3.18 -5.25 10.56
C PHE A 155 -2.01 -6.25 10.41
N ASP A 156 -2.26 -7.54 10.60
CA ASP A 156 -1.21 -8.55 10.46
C ASP A 156 -0.65 -8.67 9.04
N ALA A 157 -1.36 -8.21 8.00
CA ALA A 157 -0.88 -8.21 6.62
C ALA A 157 0.34 -7.29 6.42
N ILE A 158 0.40 -6.17 7.15
CA ILE A 158 1.53 -5.23 7.06
C ILE A 158 2.78 -5.73 7.77
N ARG A 159 2.64 -6.72 8.67
CA ARG A 159 3.78 -7.28 9.41
C ARG A 159 4.71 -8.01 8.45
N PRO A 160 6.03 -7.93 8.66
CA PRO A 160 6.98 -8.76 7.95
C PRO A 160 6.62 -10.24 8.14
N ARG A 161 6.49 -10.96 7.04
CA ARG A 161 6.22 -12.39 7.08
C ARG A 161 7.52 -13.09 7.51
N PRO A 162 7.45 -14.14 8.35
CA PRO A 162 8.65 -14.88 8.72
C PRO A 162 9.14 -15.73 7.55
N ASP A 163 10.45 -15.98 7.52
CA ASP A 163 11.00 -17.05 6.69
C ASP A 163 10.35 -18.38 7.11
N THR A 164 10.00 -19.19 6.11
CA THR A 164 9.25 -20.42 6.31
C THR A 164 9.75 -21.52 5.37
N THR A 165 9.08 -22.66 5.40
CA THR A 165 9.29 -23.76 4.47
C THR A 165 8.03 -23.98 3.65
N CYS A 166 8.20 -24.13 2.33
CA CYS A 166 7.10 -24.40 1.42
C CYS A 166 6.37 -25.68 1.83
N PRO A 167 5.05 -25.63 2.08
CA PRO A 167 4.30 -26.80 2.55
C PRO A 167 4.24 -27.93 1.50
N VAL A 168 4.39 -27.61 0.21
CA VAL A 168 4.32 -28.57 -0.89
C VAL A 168 5.68 -29.14 -1.27
N THR A 169 6.73 -28.29 -1.33
CA THR A 169 8.05 -28.70 -1.85
C THR A 169 9.10 -28.92 -0.77
N GLY A 170 8.86 -28.47 0.48
CA GLY A 170 9.84 -28.51 1.56
C GLY A 170 11.01 -27.54 1.38
N GLN A 171 11.00 -26.68 0.36
CA GLN A 171 12.07 -25.71 0.12
C GLN A 171 11.95 -24.49 1.05
N PRO A 172 13.07 -23.87 1.45
CA PRO A 172 13.05 -22.59 2.18
C PRO A 172 12.36 -21.50 1.36
N VAL A 173 11.53 -20.68 2.01
CA VAL A 173 10.80 -19.56 1.42
C VAL A 173 11.03 -18.34 2.29
N SER A 174 11.59 -17.28 1.71
CA SER A 174 11.76 -16.02 2.44
C SER A 174 10.41 -15.34 2.69
N GLY A 175 10.27 -14.61 3.79
CA GLY A 175 9.11 -13.79 4.10
C GLY A 175 8.72 -12.79 3.00
N ASP A 176 9.70 -12.32 2.24
CA ASP A 176 9.47 -11.39 1.13
C ASP A 176 9.06 -12.10 -0.17
N CYS A 177 8.91 -13.44 -0.18
CA CYS A 177 8.50 -14.17 -1.39
C CYS A 177 7.08 -13.80 -1.83
N LEU A 178 6.91 -13.44 -3.11
CA LEU A 178 5.59 -13.10 -3.70
C LEU A 178 4.56 -14.23 -3.54
N THR A 179 5.00 -15.49 -3.53
CA THR A 179 4.14 -16.66 -3.39
C THR A 179 4.11 -17.23 -1.98
N TRP A 180 4.62 -16.49 -0.98
CA TRP A 180 4.65 -16.95 0.41
C TRP A 180 3.27 -17.49 0.86
N PRO A 181 3.20 -18.67 1.53
CA PRO A 181 4.31 -19.48 2.03
C PRO A 181 4.88 -20.48 1.01
N PHE A 182 4.47 -20.45 -0.25
CA PHE A 182 4.91 -21.38 -1.30
C PHE A 182 6.19 -20.91 -2.00
N ALA A 183 7.06 -21.86 -2.34
CA ALA A 183 8.34 -21.59 -3.03
C ALA A 183 8.19 -21.18 -4.50
N SER A 184 7.01 -21.37 -5.09
CA SER A 184 6.71 -20.98 -6.46
C SER A 184 5.21 -20.99 -6.70
N GLU A 185 4.78 -20.35 -7.79
CA GLU A 185 3.39 -20.37 -8.24
C GLU A 185 2.92 -21.80 -8.53
N ARG A 186 3.78 -22.63 -9.13
CA ARG A 186 3.50 -24.05 -9.34
C ARG A 186 3.26 -24.80 -8.02
N ALA A 187 4.01 -24.46 -6.97
CA ALA A 187 3.81 -25.07 -5.65
C ALA A 187 2.50 -24.60 -5.01
N ARG A 188 2.14 -23.31 -5.16
CA ARG A 188 0.85 -22.76 -4.72
C ARG A 188 -0.33 -23.46 -5.39
N LEU A 189 -0.26 -23.64 -6.71
CA LEU A 189 -1.31 -24.33 -7.49
C LEU A 189 -1.35 -25.84 -7.20
N ALA A 190 -0.21 -26.45 -6.88
CA ALA A 190 -0.11 -27.87 -6.54
C ALA A 190 -0.56 -28.19 -5.11
N ASP A 191 -0.88 -27.20 -4.29
CA ASP A 191 -1.47 -27.40 -2.97
C ASP A 191 -2.93 -27.85 -3.08
N LEU A 192 -3.10 -29.08 -3.59
CA LEU A 192 -4.39 -29.73 -3.80
C LEU A 192 -5.16 -29.91 -2.49
N ASN A 193 -4.49 -29.89 -1.33
CA ASN A 193 -5.12 -30.08 -0.03
C ASN A 193 -6.09 -28.93 0.32
N ALA A 194 -5.82 -27.69 -0.10
CA ALA A 194 -6.74 -26.58 0.09
C ALA A 194 -7.93 -26.61 -0.89
N TRP A 195 -7.71 -27.10 -2.13
CA TRP A 195 -8.76 -27.28 -3.14
C TRP A 195 -9.81 -28.31 -2.74
N PHE A 196 -9.40 -29.39 -2.08
CA PHE A 196 -10.32 -30.45 -1.63
C PHE A 196 -11.03 -30.14 -0.31
N ASN A 197 -10.55 -29.16 0.48
CA ASN A 197 -11.12 -28.81 1.78
C ASN A 197 -12.00 -27.54 1.76
N GLU A 198 -12.36 -27.02 0.57
CA GLU A 198 -13.28 -25.88 0.36
C GLU A 198 -12.86 -24.55 1.01
N GLU A 199 -11.58 -24.36 1.37
CA GLU A 199 -11.09 -23.12 2.00
C GLU A 199 -10.83 -21.97 1.01
N HIS A 200 -10.98 -22.20 -0.30
CA HIS A 200 -10.88 -21.16 -1.33
C HIS A 200 -12.25 -20.68 -1.81
N VAL A 201 -12.57 -19.42 -1.50
CA VAL A 201 -13.66 -18.68 -2.16
C VAL A 201 -13.19 -18.29 -3.55
N ILE A 202 -13.79 -18.86 -4.60
CA ILE A 202 -13.54 -18.43 -5.97
C ILE A 202 -14.06 -17.00 -6.11
N SER A 203 -13.16 -16.07 -6.47
CA SER A 203 -13.45 -14.63 -6.54
C SER A 203 -14.52 -14.24 -7.57
N ARG A 204 -14.87 -15.16 -8.48
CA ARG A 204 -16.04 -15.08 -9.35
C ARG A 204 -16.49 -16.48 -9.80
N PRO A 205 -17.77 -16.69 -10.12
CA PRO A 205 -18.25 -17.96 -10.69
C PRO A 205 -17.46 -18.34 -11.94
N ILE A 206 -17.18 -19.64 -12.11
CA ILE A 206 -16.55 -20.18 -13.34
C ILE A 206 -17.56 -20.04 -14.48
N GLU A 207 -17.14 -19.40 -15.58
CA GLU A 207 -17.97 -19.24 -16.77
C GLU A 207 -17.69 -20.35 -17.79
N GLN A 208 -18.66 -20.60 -18.68
CA GLN A 208 -18.56 -21.69 -19.66
C GLN A 208 -17.33 -21.56 -20.58
N ALA A 209 -16.87 -20.33 -20.83
CA ALA A 209 -15.66 -20.04 -21.62
C ALA A 209 -14.35 -20.52 -20.95
N ASP A 210 -14.32 -20.65 -19.62
CA ASP A 210 -13.15 -21.15 -18.89
C ASP A 210 -12.96 -22.66 -19.07
N LEU A 211 -14.04 -23.39 -19.37
CA LEU A 211 -14.05 -24.84 -19.58
C LEU A 211 -13.64 -25.25 -21.00
N GLU A 212 -13.73 -24.35 -21.97
CA GLU A 212 -13.46 -24.62 -23.39
C GLU A 212 -11.98 -24.45 -23.78
N GLN A 213 -11.11 -23.98 -22.88
CA GLN A 213 -9.66 -23.79 -23.16
C GLN A 213 -8.78 -25.00 -22.79
N GLY A 214 -9.38 -26.15 -22.48
CA GLY A 214 -8.69 -27.33 -21.94
C GLY A 214 -8.54 -28.53 -22.87
N GLU A 215 -8.81 -28.42 -24.17
CA GLU A 215 -8.59 -29.50 -25.16
C GLU A 215 -7.32 -29.30 -26.01
#